data_AF-A0A2H9Q9C7-F1
#
_entry.id   AF-A0A2H9Q9C7-F1
#
_cell.length_a   1.000
_cell.length_b   1.000
_cell.length_c   1.000
_cell.angle_alpha   90.00
_cell.angle_beta   90.00
_cell.angle_gamma   90.00
#
_symmetry.space_group_name_H-M   'P 1'
#
loop_
_entity.id
_entity.type
_entity.pdbx_description
1 polymer ?
#
loop_
_entity_poly.entity_id
_entity_poly.type
_entity_poly.pdbx_seq_one_letter_code
_entity_poly.pdbx_strand_id
1 'polypeptide(L)'
;MSEEQTPKEAYLEGRLLGLNRLITILKQAMTEDQTTDIDEILVGHISNEMNAILDEMQIYHGEDHPVIIDAKKKARELPKPKKKKSPQEEEEAAPKTPSELKKSVEGADELMQNLMALKEQE
;
A
#
# COMPACT_ATOMS: atom_id res chain seq x y z
N MET A 1 -3.52 26.54 -16.47
CA MET A 1 -2.09 26.46 -16.84
C MET A 1 -1.77 24.99 -16.71
N SER A 2 -1.42 24.31 -17.80
CA SER A 2 -1.11 22.88 -17.75
C SER A 2 0.14 22.73 -16.89
N GLU A 3 0.00 22.26 -15.67
CA GLU A 3 1.14 21.89 -14.85
C GLU A 3 1.83 20.73 -15.57
N GLU A 4 2.98 21.01 -16.18
CA GLU A 4 3.86 19.96 -16.64
C GLU A 4 4.25 19.16 -15.41
N GLN A 5 3.57 18.02 -15.20
CA GLN A 5 4.02 17.03 -14.25
C GLN A 5 5.48 16.72 -14.55
N THR A 6 6.31 16.94 -13.54
CA THR A 6 7.71 16.61 -13.63
C THR A 6 7.82 15.11 -13.94
N PRO A 7 8.85 14.65 -14.69
CA PRO A 7 9.04 13.23 -14.99
C PRO A 7 9.03 12.30 -13.76
N LYS A 8 9.33 12.86 -12.58
CA LYS A 8 9.30 12.17 -11.29
C LYS A 8 7.88 12.01 -10.73
N GLU A 9 7.01 13.00 -10.88
CA GLU A 9 5.59 12.90 -10.50
C GLU A 9 4.86 11.88 -11.39
N ALA A 10 5.13 11.90 -12.69
CA ALA A 10 4.60 10.90 -13.63
C ALA A 10 5.09 9.48 -13.30
N TYR A 11 6.33 9.33 -12.81
CA TYR A 11 6.87 8.05 -12.35
C TYR A 11 6.17 7.54 -11.08
N LEU A 12 5.97 8.41 -10.08
CA LEU A 12 5.26 8.07 -8.85
C LEU A 12 3.80 7.70 -9.13
N GLU A 13 3.15 8.41 -10.05
CA GLU A 13 1.81 8.09 -10.54
C GLU A 13 1.76 6.72 -11.21
N GLY A 14 2.70 6.41 -12.11
CA GLY A 14 2.78 5.10 -12.74
C GLY A 14 2.89 3.96 -11.72
N ARG A 15 3.67 4.17 -10.65
CA ARG A 15 3.79 3.22 -9.53
C ARG A 15 2.48 3.09 -8.75
N LEU A 16 1.81 4.20 -8.45
CA LEU A 16 0.51 4.20 -7.79
C LEU A 16 -0.54 3.44 -8.61
N LEU A 17 -0.65 3.72 -9.92
CA LEU A 17 -1.56 3.00 -10.82
C LEU A 17 -1.25 1.51 -10.89
N GLY A 18 0.03 1.14 -10.94
CA GLY A 18 0.48 -0.25 -10.89
C GLY A 18 0.07 -0.95 -9.60
N LEU A 19 0.29 -0.32 -8.44
CA LEU A 19 -0.13 -0.86 -7.14
C LEU A 19 -1.64 -1.00 -7.03
N ASN A 20 -2.41 -0.01 -7.50
CA ASN A 20 -3.87 -0.08 -7.52
C ASN A 20 -4.36 -1.30 -8.32
N ARG A 21 -3.75 -1.55 -9.49
CA ARG A 21 -4.09 -2.72 -10.30
C ARG A 21 -3.75 -4.02 -9.57
N LEU A 22 -2.63 -4.06 -8.87
CA LEU A 22 -2.15 -5.23 -8.13
C LEU A 22 -3.06 -5.55 -6.93
N ILE A 23 -3.49 -4.52 -6.19
CA ILE A 23 -4.50 -4.62 -5.12
C ILE A 23 -5.83 -5.14 -5.68
N THR A 24 -6.29 -4.62 -6.81
CA THR A 24 -7.54 -5.08 -7.44
C THR A 24 -7.48 -6.56 -7.80
N ILE A 25 -6.37 -7.01 -8.40
CA ILE A 25 -6.16 -8.43 -8.75
C ILE A 25 -6.14 -9.28 -7.47
N LEU A 26 -5.46 -8.82 -6.42
CA LEU A 26 -5.40 -9.53 -5.15
C LEU A 26 -6.78 -9.64 -4.48
N LYS A 27 -7.58 -8.56 -4.46
CA LYS A 27 -8.98 -8.60 -3.99
C LYS A 27 -9.82 -9.63 -4.74
N GLN A 28 -9.63 -9.74 -6.05
CA GLN A 28 -10.36 -10.70 -6.90
C GLN A 28 -9.88 -12.14 -6.70
N ALA A 29 -8.60 -12.34 -6.42
CA ALA A 29 -7.99 -13.65 -6.22
C ALA A 29 -8.26 -14.22 -4.80
N MET A 30 -8.40 -13.34 -3.79
CA MET A 30 -8.66 -13.75 -2.41
C MET A 30 -10.10 -14.26 -2.24
N THR A 31 -10.25 -15.58 -2.26
CA THR A 31 -11.52 -16.25 -1.93
C THR A 31 -11.74 -16.31 -0.41
N GLU A 32 -12.99 -16.50 0.05
CA GLU A 32 -13.34 -16.48 1.49
C GLU A 32 -12.72 -17.63 2.31
N ASP A 33 -12.33 -18.73 1.67
CA ASP A 33 -11.98 -19.96 2.38
C ASP A 33 -10.49 -20.31 2.35
N GLN A 34 -9.66 -19.64 1.54
CA GLN A 34 -8.22 -19.92 1.48
C GLN A 34 -7.39 -18.67 1.19
N THR A 35 -6.36 -18.48 2.01
CA THR A 35 -5.22 -17.61 1.72
C THR A 35 -3.98 -18.46 1.53
N THR A 36 -3.17 -18.07 0.56
CA THR A 36 -1.90 -18.70 0.21
C THR A 36 -0.74 -17.90 0.79
N ASP A 37 0.42 -18.53 0.96
CA ASP A 37 1.67 -17.82 1.29
C ASP A 37 1.99 -16.69 0.30
N ILE A 38 1.53 -16.83 -0.95
CA ILE A 38 1.65 -15.82 -1.99
C ILE A 38 0.85 -14.56 -1.62
N ASP A 39 -0.34 -14.70 -1.06
CA ASP A 39 -1.17 -13.57 -0.64
C ASP A 39 -0.47 -12.75 0.45
N GLU A 40 0.15 -13.41 1.43
CA GLU A 40 0.93 -12.73 2.47
C GLU A 40 2.13 -11.98 1.89
N ILE A 41 2.85 -12.60 0.95
CA ILE A 41 3.99 -11.99 0.26
C ILE A 41 3.53 -10.76 -0.54
N LEU A 42 2.41 -10.86 -1.26
CA LEU A 42 1.87 -9.78 -2.09
C LEU A 42 1.36 -8.61 -1.24
N VAL A 43 0.59 -8.87 -0.17
CA VAL A 43 0.19 -7.84 0.81
C VAL A 43 1.43 -7.14 1.36
N GLY A 44 2.48 -7.90 1.62
CA GLY A 44 3.73 -7.36 2.10
C GLY A 44 4.44 -6.45 1.11
N HIS A 45 4.52 -6.88 -0.14
CA HIS A 45 5.10 -6.09 -1.22
C HIS A 45 4.33 -4.79 -1.42
N ILE A 46 2.99 -4.85 -1.49
CA ILE A 46 2.12 -3.66 -1.62
C ILE A 46 2.37 -2.69 -0.48
N SER A 47 2.39 -3.18 0.77
CA SER A 47 2.62 -2.32 1.94
C SER A 47 3.99 -1.62 1.89
N ASN A 48 5.04 -2.32 1.46
CA ASN A 48 6.38 -1.75 1.38
C ASN A 48 6.48 -0.70 0.26
N GLU A 49 5.96 -1.00 -0.93
CA GLU A 49 5.95 -0.07 -2.06
C GLU A 49 5.15 1.18 -1.75
N MET A 50 4.02 1.04 -1.07
CA MET A 50 3.18 2.16 -0.69
C MET A 50 3.86 3.09 0.32
N ASN A 51 4.60 2.56 1.29
CA ASN A 51 5.42 3.37 2.19
C ASN A 51 6.56 4.08 1.43
N ALA A 52 7.21 3.40 0.48
CA ALA A 52 8.27 4.00 -0.33
C ALA A 52 7.75 5.16 -1.19
N ILE A 53 6.57 5.02 -1.81
CA ILE A 53 5.94 6.10 -2.56
C ILE A 53 5.61 7.29 -1.65
N LEU A 54 5.08 7.04 -0.44
CA LEU A 54 4.78 8.11 0.50
C LEU A 54 6.03 8.87 0.97
N ASP A 55 7.13 8.16 1.23
CA ASP A 55 8.40 8.78 1.60
C ASP A 55 8.99 9.58 0.42
N GLU A 56 8.79 9.13 -0.82
CA GLU A 56 9.18 9.90 -2.01
C GLU A 56 8.29 11.12 -2.21
N MET A 57 6.96 11.01 -2.08
CA MET A 57 6.02 12.14 -2.19
C MET A 57 6.29 13.23 -1.15
N GLN A 58 6.73 12.87 0.05
CA GLN A 58 7.15 13.82 1.09
C GLN A 58 8.28 14.75 0.65
N ILE A 59 9.24 14.21 -0.10
CA ILE A 59 10.39 14.96 -0.58
C ILE A 59 9.93 16.05 -1.57
N TYR A 60 8.83 15.83 -2.29
CA TYR A 60 8.35 16.72 -3.35
C TYR A 60 7.26 17.69 -2.89
N HIS A 61 6.25 17.22 -2.15
CA HIS A 61 5.09 18.03 -1.74
C HIS A 61 5.19 18.54 -0.29
N GLY A 62 6.22 18.14 0.45
CA GLY A 62 6.45 18.50 1.85
C GLY A 62 5.75 17.58 2.84
N GLU A 63 6.37 17.35 4.01
CA GLU A 63 5.81 16.46 5.04
C GLU A 63 4.49 16.95 5.64
N ASP A 64 4.25 18.26 5.61
CA ASP A 64 3.07 18.90 6.17
C ASP A 64 1.86 18.88 5.21
N HIS A 65 2.00 18.30 4.02
CA HIS A 65 0.90 18.22 3.07
C HIS A 65 -0.23 17.38 3.69
N PRO A 66 -1.48 17.88 3.79
CA PRO A 66 -2.58 17.21 4.49
C PRO A 66 -2.79 15.77 4.04
N VAL A 67 -2.65 15.53 2.74
CA VAL A 67 -2.67 14.21 2.08
C VAL A 67 -1.64 13.27 2.64
N ILE A 68 -0.41 13.74 2.75
CA ILE A 68 0.74 12.92 3.10
C ILE A 68 0.62 12.52 4.56
N ILE A 69 0.15 13.44 5.41
CA ILE A 69 -0.17 13.17 6.80
C ILE A 69 -1.25 12.09 6.90
N ASP A 70 -2.37 12.25 6.20
CA ASP A 70 -3.50 11.31 6.24
C ASP A 70 -3.13 9.95 5.66
N ALA A 71 -2.38 9.94 4.56
CA ALA A 71 -1.92 8.73 3.91
C ALA A 71 -0.87 7.99 4.76
N LYS A 72 0.04 8.70 5.44
CA LYS A 72 0.94 8.08 6.42
C LYS A 72 0.21 7.51 7.61
N LYS A 73 -0.85 8.17 8.09
CA LYS A 73 -1.67 7.66 9.18
C LYS A 73 -2.34 6.34 8.78
N LYS A 74 -3.01 6.31 7.63
CA LYS A 74 -3.64 5.10 7.11
C LYS A 74 -2.61 4.00 6.75
N ALA A 75 -1.46 4.36 6.19
CA ALA A 75 -0.39 3.39 5.90
C ALA A 75 0.21 2.74 7.17
N ARG A 76 0.16 3.43 8.32
CA ARG A 76 0.56 2.86 9.62
C ARG A 76 -0.49 1.90 10.18
N GLU A 77 -1.75 2.07 9.81
CA GLU A 77 -2.86 1.19 10.17
C GLU A 77 -2.88 -0.09 9.31
N LEU A 78 -2.19 -0.09 8.17
CA LEU A 78 -2.04 -1.28 7.34
C LEU A 78 -1.20 -2.36 8.05
N PRO A 79 -1.66 -3.62 8.04
CA PRO A 79 -0.92 -4.72 8.64
C PRO A 79 0.39 -4.95 7.91
N LYS A 80 1.50 -4.51 8.52
CA LYS A 80 2.83 -4.70 7.93
C LYS A 80 3.11 -6.19 7.75
N PRO A 81 3.75 -6.60 6.63
CA PRO A 81 4.35 -7.92 6.56
C PRO A 81 5.45 -7.99 7.63
N LYS A 82 5.49 -9.07 8.42
CA LYS A 82 6.67 -9.30 9.26
C LYS A 82 7.83 -9.49 8.29
N LYS A 83 8.85 -8.63 8.34
CA LYS A 83 10.16 -8.93 7.74
C LYS A 83 10.52 -10.33 8.22
N LYS A 84 10.91 -11.23 7.31
CA LYS A 84 11.54 -12.51 7.69
C LYS A 84 12.75 -12.19 8.56
N LYS A 85 12.52 -12.08 9.87
CA LYS A 85 13.57 -12.14 10.87
C LYS A 85 13.98 -13.59 10.96
N SER A 86 15.25 -13.78 11.27
CA SER A 86 16.00 -15.03 11.27
C SER A 86 15.22 -16.22 11.89
N PRO A 87 15.57 -17.47 11.54
CA PRO A 87 14.85 -18.69 11.97
C PRO A 87 14.73 -18.96 13.49
N GLN A 88 15.11 -18.02 14.36
CA GLN A 88 15.12 -18.16 15.82
C GLN A 88 13.98 -17.43 16.54
N GLU A 89 13.09 -16.72 15.82
CA GLU A 89 11.92 -16.03 16.40
C GLU A 89 10.57 -16.61 15.90
N GLU A 90 10.53 -17.90 15.53
CA GLU A 90 9.32 -18.55 14.98
C GLU A 90 8.23 -18.91 16.02
N GLU A 91 8.41 -18.56 17.30
CA GLU A 91 7.50 -19.06 18.36
C GLU A 91 6.23 -18.23 18.61
N GLU A 92 5.99 -17.11 17.90
CA GLU A 92 4.69 -16.38 17.96
C GLU A 92 4.25 -15.83 16.60
N ALA A 93 4.38 -16.65 15.55
CA ALA A 93 3.79 -16.38 14.24
C ALA A 93 2.46 -17.10 14.11
N ALA A 94 1.40 -16.56 14.71
CA ALA A 94 0.06 -16.96 14.31
C ALA A 94 -0.11 -16.60 12.81
N PRO A 95 -0.53 -17.55 11.95
CA PRO A 95 -0.87 -17.24 10.56
C PRO A 95 -1.95 -16.17 10.56
N LYS A 96 -1.78 -15.10 9.77
CA LYS A 96 -2.83 -14.08 9.65
C LYS A 96 -4.03 -14.79 9.05
N THR A 97 -5.15 -14.74 9.74
CA THR A 97 -6.38 -15.37 9.26
C THR A 97 -6.74 -14.78 7.88
N PRO A 98 -7.45 -15.52 7.02
CA PRO A 98 -7.96 -14.99 5.76
C PRO A 98 -8.67 -13.62 5.92
N SER A 99 -9.37 -13.43 7.04
CA SER A 99 -10.03 -12.17 7.39
C SER A 99 -9.04 -11.01 7.60
N GLU A 100 -7.92 -11.23 8.26
CA GLU A 100 -6.92 -10.19 8.53
C GLU A 100 -6.15 -9.77 7.27
N LEU A 101 -5.86 -10.74 6.39
CA LEU A 101 -5.25 -10.45 5.10
C LEU A 101 -6.21 -9.64 4.21
N LYS A 102 -7.51 -10.01 4.17
CA LYS A 102 -8.51 -9.24 3.43
C LYS A 102 -8.62 -7.80 3.93
N LYS A 103 -8.68 -7.59 5.24
CA LYS A 103 -8.66 -6.23 5.83
C LYS A 103 -7.42 -5.44 5.44
N SER A 104 -6.26 -6.11 5.31
CA SER A 104 -5.03 -5.48 4.85
C SER A 104 -5.15 -4.98 3.41
N VAL A 105 -5.75 -5.80 2.55
CA VAL A 105 -5.96 -5.47 1.14
C VAL A 105 -7.02 -4.38 0.97
N GLU A 106 -8.11 -4.44 1.73
CA GLU A 106 -9.16 -3.42 1.74
C GLU A 106 -8.62 -2.06 2.21
N GLY A 107 -7.87 -2.03 3.31
CA GLY A 107 -7.24 -0.79 3.76
C GLY A 107 -6.25 -0.23 2.72
N ALA A 108 -5.53 -1.10 2.01
CA ALA A 108 -4.60 -0.67 0.98
C ALA A 108 -5.34 -0.08 -0.24
N ASP A 109 -6.46 -0.68 -0.63
CA ASP A 109 -7.34 -0.18 -1.67
C ASP A 109 -7.90 1.21 -1.32
N GLU A 110 -8.40 1.39 -0.09
CA GLU A 110 -8.88 2.68 0.37
C GLU A 110 -7.77 3.75 0.37
N LEU A 111 -6.56 3.41 0.83
CA LEU A 111 -5.44 4.34 0.79
C LEU A 111 -5.16 4.79 -0.65
N MET A 112 -5.12 3.84 -1.58
CA MET A 112 -4.86 4.10 -2.99
C MET A 112 -5.94 4.98 -3.62
N GLN A 113 -7.21 4.74 -3.32
CA GLN A 113 -8.31 5.58 -3.79
C GLN A 113 -8.19 7.01 -3.26
N ASN A 114 -7.85 7.18 -1.99
CA ASN A 114 -7.64 8.52 -1.42
C ASN A 114 -6.46 9.24 -2.09
N LEU A 115 -5.34 8.55 -2.32
CA LEU A 115 -4.17 9.11 -2.99
C LEU A 115 -4.45 9.49 -4.46
N MET A 116 -5.25 8.72 -5.18
CA MET A 116 -5.65 9.05 -6.56
C MET A 116 -6.69 10.18 -6.62
N ALA A 117 -7.66 10.21 -5.71
CA ALA A 117 -8.72 11.24 -5.69
C ALA A 117 -8.16 12.66 -5.46
N LEU A 118 -6.98 12.77 -4.86
CA LEU A 118 -6.31 14.06 -4.65
C LEU A 118 -5.82 14.70 -5.94
N LYS A 119 -5.53 13.90 -6.97
CA LYS A 119 -5.22 14.42 -8.30
C LYS A 119 -6.46 14.96 -9.03
N GLU A 120 -7.66 14.56 -8.65
CA GLU A 120 -8.89 15.06 -9.29
C GLU A 120 -9.31 16.42 -8.72
N GLN A 121 -8.70 16.86 -7.61
CA GLN A 121 -9.02 18.13 -6.93
C GLN A 121 -7.97 19.23 -7.15
N GLU A 122 -6.81 18.92 -7.75
CA GLU A 122 -5.83 19.89 -8.29
C GLU A 122 -6.18 20.27 -9.74
#